data_AF-A0A6N8R8N8-F1
#
_entry.id   AF-A0A6N8R8N8-F1
#
_cell.length_a   1.000
_cell.length_b   1.000
_cell.length_c   1.000
_cell.angle_alpha   90.00
_cell.angle_beta   90.00
_cell.angle_gamma   90.00
#
_symmetry.space_group_name_H-M   'P 1'
#
loop_
_entity.id
_entity.type
_entity.pdbx_description
1 polymer ?
#
loop_
_entity_poly.entity_id
_entity_poly.type
_entity_poly.pdbx_seq_one_letter_code
_entity_poly.pdbx_strand_id
1 'polypeptide(L)' 'MDFQLYSLGAALVFHEIFFPESSTAMALILAMGTYGAGYVARIVGAFIFGKMGDRIGRKKVLFITITMMGI' A
#
# COMPACT_ATOMS: atom_id res chain seq x y z
N MET A 1 -5.31 -11.13 -5.82
CA MET A 1 -5.55 -11.89 -4.58
C MET A 1 -4.83 -11.26 -3.38
N ASP A 2 -3.67 -10.63 -3.54
CA ASP A 2 -2.86 -10.11 -2.43
C ASP A 2 -3.56 -9.02 -1.58
N PHE A 3 -4.39 -8.19 -2.20
CA PHE A 3 -5.08 -7.12 -1.49
C PHE A 3 -6.11 -7.63 -0.47
N GLN A 4 -6.77 -8.74 -0.78
CA GLN A 4 -7.74 -9.39 0.12
C GLN A 4 -7.03 -10.07 1.30
N LEU A 5 -5.86 -10.67 1.05
CA LEU A 5 -5.03 -11.23 2.11
C LEU A 5 -4.47 -10.12 3.02
N TYR A 6 -4.08 -8.98 2.44
CA TYR A 6 -3.63 -7.81 3.21
C TYR A 6 -4.77 -7.14 4.00
N SER A 7 -6.00 -7.12 3.47
CA SER A 7 -7.15 -6.58 4.22
C SER A 7 -7.55 -7.48 5.38
N LEU A 8 -7.49 -8.81 5.19
CA LEU A 8 -7.73 -9.78 6.27
C LEU A 8 -6.63 -9.69 7.34
N GLY A 9 -5.36 -9.57 6.93
CA GLY A 9 -4.25 -9.33 7.85
C GLY A 9 -4.37 -7.98 8.59
N ALA A 10 -4.86 -6.94 7.92
CA ALA A 10 -5.14 -5.65 8.56
C ALA A 10 -6.27 -5.73 9.58
N ALA A 11 -7.32 -6.48 9.28
CA ALA A 11 -8.46 -6.67 10.18
C ALA A 11 -8.14 -7.57 11.38
N LEU A 12 -7.26 -8.57 11.22
CA LEU A 12 -7.01 -9.59 12.23
C LEU A 12 -5.69 -9.44 13.00
N VAL A 13 -4.67 -8.79 12.43
CA VAL A 13 -3.29 -8.87 12.94
C VAL A 13 -2.61 -7.50 13.04
N PHE A 14 -2.85 -6.56 12.12
CA PHE A 14 -2.15 -5.26 12.17
C PHE A 14 -2.57 -4.36 13.33
N HIS A 15 -3.76 -4.55 13.92
CA HIS A 15 -4.17 -3.76 15.08
C HIS A 15 -3.27 -4.01 16.31
N GLU A 16 -2.82 -5.25 16.52
CA GLU A 16 -1.97 -5.64 17.66
C GLU A 16 -0.47 -5.47 17.39
N ILE A 17 -0.02 -5.68 16.14
CA ILE A 17 1.41 -5.63 15.80
C ILE A 17 1.90 -4.20 15.51
N PHE A 18 1.10 -3.37 14.83
CA PHE A 18 1.53 -2.02 14.43
C PHE A 18 1.06 -0.92 15.37
N PHE A 19 0.00 -1.14 16.16
CA PHE A 19 -0.55 -0.14 17.08
C PHE A 19 -0.84 -0.67 18.50
N PRO A 20 0.13 -1.33 19.17
CA PRO A 20 -0.06 -1.99 20.46
C PRO A 20 -0.44 -1.04 21.60
N GLU A 21 -0.13 0.26 21.52
CA GLU A 21 -0.43 1.25 22.57
C GLU A 21 -1.79 1.95 22.42
N SER A 22 -2.56 1.64 21.37
CA SER A 22 -3.86 2.26 21.13
C SER A 22 -5.02 1.35 21.55
N SER A 23 -6.13 1.94 22.02
CA SER A 23 -7.32 1.15 22.39
C SER A 23 -7.78 0.28 21.22
N THR A 24 -8.23 -0.96 21.48
CA THR A 24 -8.57 -1.96 20.44
C THR A 24 -9.49 -1.41 19.34
N ALA A 25 -10.44 -0.53 19.70
CA ALA A 25 -11.32 0.12 18.74
C ALA A 25 -10.57 1.13 17.84
N MET A 26 -9.64 1.90 18.39
CA MET A 26 -8.84 2.88 17.63
C MET A 26 -7.79 2.19 16.75
N ALA A 27 -7.17 1.13 17.25
CA ALA A 27 -6.21 0.31 16.50
C ALA A 27 -6.85 -0.29 15.25
N LEU A 28 -8.10 -0.76 15.34
CA LEU A 28 -8.87 -1.28 14.21
C LEU A 28 -9.16 -0.19 13.17
N ILE A 29 -9.59 1.00 13.62
CA ILE A 29 -9.86 2.15 12.74
C ILE A 29 -8.58 2.58 12.01
N LEU A 30 -7.45 2.65 12.72
CA LEU A 30 -6.15 2.98 12.13
C LEU A 30 -5.70 1.91 11.13
N ALA A 31 -5.83 0.62 11.44
CA ALA A 31 -5.50 -0.46 10.52
C ALA A 31 -6.34 -0.41 9.23
N MET A 32 -7.66 -0.20 9.36
CA MET A 32 -8.56 0.00 8.22
C MET A 32 -8.24 1.28 7.43
N GLY A 33 -7.89 2.36 8.13
CA GLY A 33 -7.46 3.63 7.52
C GLY A 33 -6.16 3.47 6.71
N THR A 34 -5.21 2.69 7.23
CA THR A 34 -3.95 2.39 6.54
C THR A 34 -4.20 1.55 5.27
N TYR A 35 -5.14 0.60 5.34
CA TYR A 35 -5.61 -0.14 4.17
C TYR A 35 -6.26 0.79 3.12
N GLY A 36 -7.12 1.71 3.55
CA GLY A 36 -7.72 2.73 2.70
C GLY A 36 -6.68 3.66 2.05
N ALA A 37 -5.65 4.06 2.80
CA ALA A 37 -4.54 4.86 2.29
C ALA A 37 -3.78 4.11 1.17
N GLY A 38 -3.65 2.78 1.26
CA GLY A 38 -3.07 1.94 0.21
C GLY A 38 -3.82 2.01 -1.13
N TYR A 39 -5.14 2.22 -1.12
CA TYR A 39 -5.91 2.45 -2.36
C TYR A 39 -5.60 3.79 -3.00
N VAL A 40 -5.52 4.86 -2.19
CA VAL A 40 -5.17 6.19 -2.67
C VAL A 40 -3.74 6.21 -3.22
N ALA A 41 -2.81 5.57 -2.51
CA ALA A 41 -1.42 5.43 -2.93
C ALA A 41 -1.29 4.79 -4.33
N ARG A 42 -2.19 3.86 -4.69
CA ARG A 42 -2.21 3.26 -6.04
C ARG A 42 -2.64 4.21 -7.13
N ILE A 43 -3.62 5.08 -6.87
CA ILE A 43 -4.05 6.09 -7.85
C ILE A 43 -2.94 7.11 -8.08
N VAL A 44 -2.32 7.58 -6.98
CA VAL A 44 -1.18 8.50 -7.04
C VAL A 44 0.00 7.86 -7.76
N GLY A 45 0.32 6.60 -7.43
CA GLY A 45 1.36 5.82 -8.11
C GLY A 45 1.06 5.64 -9.59
N ALA A 46 -0.16 5.29 -9.98
CA ALA A 46 -0.55 5.12 -11.38
C ALA A 46 -0.44 6.43 -12.18
N PHE A 47 -0.79 7.57 -11.57
CA PHE A 47 -0.66 8.87 -12.22
C PHE A 47 0.81 9.26 -12.46
N ILE A 48 1.66 9.05 -11.45
CA ILE A 48 3.09 9.39 -11.53
C ILE A 48 3.83 8.41 -12.45
N PHE A 49 3.74 7.11 -12.19
CA PHE A 49 4.44 6.07 -12.96
C PHE A 49 3.85 5.90 -14.37
N GLY A 50 2.55 6.17 -14.57
CA GLY A 50 1.94 6.19 -15.90
C GLY A 50 2.50 7.32 -16.77
N LYS A 51 2.47 8.56 -16.27
CA LYS A 51 3.02 9.72 -16.99
C LYS A 51 4.53 9.60 -17.21
N MET A 52 5.23 9.00 -16.26
CA MET A 52 6.67 8.71 -16.38
C MET A 52 6.94 7.60 -17.39
N GLY A 53 6.08 6.57 -17.47
CA GLY A 53 6.17 5.48 -18.43
C GLY A 53 6.03 5.96 -19.86
N ASP A 54 5.15 6.92 -20.09
CA ASP A 54 4.91 7.50 -21.42
C ASP A 54 6.04 8.45 -21.87
N ARG A 55 6.78 9.09 -20.96
CA ARG A 55 7.92 9.96 -21.30
C ARG A 55 9.27 9.26 -21.37
N ILE A 56 9.57 8.39 -20.42
CA ILE A 56 10.92 7.81 -20.24
C ILE A 56 11.01 6.38 -20.82
N GLY A 57 9.87 5.80 -21.21
CA GLY A 57 9.76 4.48 -21.80
C GLY A 57 9.38 3.41 -20.78
N ARG A 58 8.36 2.60 -21.14
CA ARG A 58 7.75 1.57 -20.28
C ARG A 58 8.74 0.61 -19.62
N LYS A 59 9.79 0.19 -20.34
CA LYS A 59 10.84 -0.71 -19.80
C LYS A 59 11.60 -0.10 -18.63
N LYS A 60 12.00 1.16 -18.72
CA LYS A 60 12.78 1.81 -17.64
C LYS A 60 11.94 1.99 -16.38
N VAL A 61 10.68 2.38 -16.55
CA VAL A 61 9.75 2.49 -15.43
C VAL A 61 9.54 1.14 -14.76
N LEU A 62 9.38 0.05 -15.52
CA LEU A 62 9.25 -1.29 -14.95
C LEU A 62 10.45 -1.68 -14.07
N PHE A 63 11.68 -1.40 -14.50
CA PHE A 63 12.88 -1.64 -13.70
C PHE A 63 12.93 -0.79 -12.42
N ILE A 64 12.50 0.47 -12.49
CA ILE A 64 12.42 1.35 -11.31
C ILE A 64 11.40 0.81 -10.31
N THR A 65 10.21 0.39 -10.76
CA THR A 65 9.20 -0.17 -9.84
C THR A 65 9.64 -1.49 -9.22
N ILE A 66 10.29 -2.38 -9.99
CA ILE A 66 10.82 -3.64 -9.46
C ILE A 66 11.90 -3.37 -8.40
N THR A 67 12.80 -2.44 -8.67
CA THR A 67 13.87 -2.09 -7.71
C THR A 67 13.29 -1.49 -6.44
N MET A 68 12.26 -0.65 -6.54
CA MET A 68 11.56 -0.09 -5.37
C MET A 68 10.76 -1.12 -4.56
N MET A 69 10.23 -2.17 -5.18
CA MET A 69 9.53 -3.23 -4.45
C MET A 69 10.50 -4.19 -3.74
N GLY A 70 11.73 -4.29 -4.23
CA GLY A 70 12.75 -5.20 -3.69
C GLY A 70 13.65 -4.61 -2.61
N ILE A 71 13.61 -3.29 -2.40
CA ILE A 71 14.28 -2.57 -1.29
C ILE A 71 13.25 -2.33 -0.18
#